data_AF-A0A1Q3KEC3-F1
#
_entry.id   AF-A0A1Q3KEC3-F1
#
_cell.length_a   1.000
_cell.length_b   1.000
_cell.length_c   1.000
_cell.angle_alpha   90.00
_cell.angle_beta   90.00
_cell.angle_gamma   90.00
#
_symmetry.space_group_name_H-M   'P 1'
#
loop_
_entity.id
_entity.type
_entity.pdbx_description
1 polymer ?
#
loop_
_entity_poly.entity_id
_entity_poly.type
_entity_poly.pdbx_seq_one_letter_code
_entity_poly.pdbx_strand_id
1 'polypeptide(L)'
;MKKSIAATCATALAAISLLIMPAAHGQQQSQSPSSPSMPGRPTAPTTTSIPDSKLDATAKAVKKISSVKDSYDQKLAQAPAAEKNRLADEADAAAKKAITEQGLSVEEYTTILEVAQSDTTVRDKLIQRLK
;
A
#
# COMPACT_ATOMS: atom_id res chain seq x y z
N MET A 1 -42.15 36.46 9.26
CA MET A 1 -41.42 37.54 9.98
C MET A 1 -39.96 37.06 10.07
N LYS A 2 -39.04 37.55 9.21
CA LYS A 2 -37.97 38.54 9.53
C LYS A 2 -37.25 38.22 10.85
N LYS A 3 -35.92 38.06 10.92
CA LYS A 3 -34.87 39.00 10.44
C LYS A 3 -33.49 38.34 10.20
N SER A 4 -32.79 38.85 9.18
CA SER A 4 -31.37 38.68 8.82
C SER A 4 -30.39 39.29 9.84
N ILE A 5 -29.08 38.98 9.71
CA ILE A 5 -28.00 39.99 9.57
C ILE A 5 -26.91 39.45 8.62
N ALA A 6 -26.49 40.33 7.71
CA ALA A 6 -25.42 40.18 6.72
C ALA A 6 -24.29 41.17 7.04
N ALA A 7 -23.07 40.93 6.51
CA ALA A 7 -22.00 41.90 6.15
C ALA A 7 -20.72 41.08 5.85
N THR A 8 -20.15 40.88 4.65
CA THR A 8 -19.72 41.70 3.48
C THR A 8 -18.39 42.47 3.64
N CYS A 9 -17.53 42.32 2.61
CA CYS A 9 -16.39 43.15 2.15
C CYS A 9 -15.03 42.96 2.88
N ALA A 10 -13.85 42.98 2.26
CA ALA A 10 -13.42 43.58 0.99
C ALA A 10 -12.15 42.90 0.42
N THR A 11 -12.02 42.99 -0.90
CA THR A 11 -10.85 42.67 -1.74
C THR A 11 -9.68 43.62 -1.55
N ALA A 12 -8.44 43.11 -1.68
CA ALA A 12 -7.30 43.91 -2.10
C ALA A 12 -6.37 43.08 -3.01
N LEU A 13 -6.39 43.39 -4.31
CA LEU A 13 -5.35 43.03 -5.27
C LEU A 13 -4.11 43.90 -5.02
N ALA A 14 -2.93 43.28 -4.93
CA ALA A 14 -1.66 43.97 -5.13
C ALA A 14 -0.69 43.04 -5.86
N ALA A 15 -0.45 43.36 -7.13
CA ALA A 15 0.62 42.79 -7.94
C ALA A 15 1.91 43.57 -7.66
N ILE A 16 3.00 42.91 -7.28
CA ILE A 16 4.36 43.47 -7.32
C ILE A 16 5.36 42.41 -7.77
N SER A 17 5.72 42.51 -9.05
CA SER A 17 7.03 42.41 -9.68
C SER A 17 8.11 41.45 -9.15
N LEU A 18 8.47 40.55 -10.07
CA LEU A 18 9.74 39.85 -10.27
C LEU A 18 10.99 40.72 -10.00
N LEU A 19 11.85 40.30 -9.07
CA LEU A 19 13.26 40.73 -8.96
C LEU A 19 14.17 39.52 -8.65
N ILE A 20 14.74 38.97 -9.72
CA ILE A 20 16.17 38.74 -9.98
C ILE A 20 17.07 38.32 -8.77
N MET A 21 17.54 37.07 -8.85
CA MET A 21 18.69 36.44 -8.15
C MET A 21 20.03 37.16 -8.42
N PRO A 22 21.04 37.12 -7.52
CA PRO A 22 21.99 35.99 -7.54
C PRO A 22 22.65 35.58 -6.20
N ALA A 23 22.89 34.27 -6.11
CA ALA A 23 24.07 33.58 -5.58
C ALA A 23 24.90 34.23 -4.46
N ALA A 24 24.91 33.59 -3.28
CA ALA A 24 26.09 33.21 -2.49
C ALA A 24 25.67 32.90 -1.04
N HIS A 25 25.07 31.73 -0.78
CA HIS A 25 25.08 31.21 0.58
C HIS A 25 26.38 30.47 0.81
N GLY A 26 27.20 31.11 1.64
CA GLY A 26 28.49 30.64 2.08
C GLY A 26 28.41 29.23 2.67
N GLN A 27 29.53 28.55 2.46
CA GLN A 27 29.92 27.32 3.11
C GLN A 27 29.78 27.46 4.63
N GLN A 28 28.90 26.68 5.24
CA GLN A 28 29.16 26.17 6.58
C GLN A 28 29.26 24.67 6.51
N GLN A 29 30.51 24.25 6.38
CA GLN A 29 30.98 22.89 6.53
C GLN A 29 30.64 22.40 7.94
N SER A 30 29.75 21.42 8.02
CA SER A 30 29.66 20.49 9.15
C SER A 30 29.68 19.10 8.54
N GLN A 31 30.90 18.61 8.35
CA GLN A 31 31.14 17.20 8.04
C GLN A 31 30.78 16.39 9.28
N SER A 32 29.84 15.46 9.11
CA SER A 32 29.65 14.30 9.96
C SER A 32 29.14 13.16 9.07
N PRO A 33 29.55 11.92 9.37
CA PRO A 33 30.19 11.04 8.40
C PRO A 33 29.19 10.38 7.44
N SER A 34 29.65 10.20 6.21
CA SER A 34 29.15 9.24 5.25
C SER A 34 28.93 7.89 5.95
N SER A 35 27.67 7.57 6.27
CA SER A 35 27.32 6.18 6.48
C SER A 35 27.45 5.48 5.12
N PRO A 36 28.17 4.35 5.02
CA PRO A 36 28.21 3.59 3.79
C PRO A 36 26.77 3.22 3.43
N SER A 37 26.37 3.53 2.21
CA SER A 37 25.17 3.00 1.58
C SER A 37 25.20 1.48 1.75
N MET A 38 24.43 0.95 2.69
CA MET A 38 24.19 -0.48 2.77
C MET A 38 23.50 -0.89 1.46
N PRO A 39 24.09 -1.77 0.64
CA PRO A 39 23.34 -2.45 -0.40
C PRO A 39 22.42 -3.43 0.32
N GLY A 40 21.10 -3.27 0.19
CA GLY A 40 20.16 -4.32 0.57
C GLY A 40 19.10 -3.98 1.61
N ARG A 41 18.55 -2.76 1.62
CA ARG A 41 17.15 -2.63 2.02
C ARG A 41 16.30 -2.82 0.76
N PRO A 42 15.36 -3.78 0.71
CA PRO A 42 14.37 -3.81 -0.36
C PRO A 42 13.66 -2.45 -0.32
N THR A 43 13.89 -1.63 -1.34
CA THR A 43 13.09 -0.44 -1.56
C THR A 43 11.67 -0.94 -1.74
N ALA A 44 10.77 -0.59 -0.81
CA ALA A 44 9.34 -0.69 -1.05
C ALA A 44 9.08 -0.12 -2.45
N PRO A 45 8.37 -0.84 -3.34
CA PRO A 45 8.22 -0.42 -4.72
C PRO A 45 7.59 0.98 -4.71
N THR A 46 8.41 1.97 -5.05
CA THR A 46 7.93 3.25 -5.54
C THR A 46 6.97 2.94 -6.69
N THR A 47 5.92 3.74 -6.84
CA THR A 47 4.80 3.63 -7.78
C THR A 47 5.14 3.49 -9.28
N THR A 48 6.40 3.18 -9.60
CA THR A 48 6.85 2.50 -10.81
C THR A 48 6.06 1.20 -10.97
N SER A 49 4.97 1.27 -11.76
CA SER A 49 4.22 0.16 -12.36
C SER A 49 4.53 -1.23 -11.79
N ILE A 50 3.62 -1.79 -10.99
CA ILE A 50 3.78 -3.13 -10.39
C ILE A 50 4.13 -4.15 -11.48
N PRO A 51 5.24 -4.89 -11.34
CA PRO A 51 5.68 -5.81 -12.38
C PRO A 51 4.68 -6.95 -12.56
N ASP A 52 4.48 -7.37 -13.81
CA ASP A 52 3.50 -8.39 -14.18
C ASP A 52 3.74 -9.75 -13.46
N SER A 53 4.99 -10.06 -13.07
CA SER A 53 5.34 -11.25 -12.28
C SER A 53 4.81 -11.19 -10.85
N LYS A 54 4.85 -10.01 -10.22
CA LYS A 54 4.26 -9.80 -8.88
C LYS A 54 2.74 -9.85 -8.94
N LEU A 55 2.13 -9.39 -10.03
CA LEU A 55 0.69 -9.54 -10.26
C LEU A 55 0.28 -11.02 -10.46
N ASP A 56 1.07 -11.80 -11.20
CA ASP A 56 0.86 -13.24 -11.36
C ASP A 56 1.01 -13.99 -10.02
N ALA A 57 2.08 -13.73 -9.29
CA ALA A 57 2.29 -14.27 -7.95
C ALA A 57 1.13 -13.91 -7.00
N THR A 58 0.64 -12.66 -7.09
CA THR A 58 -0.49 -12.19 -6.26
C THR A 58 -1.76 -12.91 -6.63
N ALA A 59 -2.06 -13.08 -7.92
CA ALA A 59 -3.23 -13.84 -8.38
C ALA A 59 -3.20 -15.30 -7.87
N LYS A 60 -2.04 -15.95 -7.96
CA LYS A 60 -1.86 -17.31 -7.41
C LYS A 60 -2.04 -17.35 -5.90
N ALA A 61 -1.50 -16.36 -5.19
CA ALA A 61 -1.66 -16.24 -3.74
C ALA A 61 -3.14 -16.04 -3.36
N VAL A 62 -3.87 -15.13 -4.03
CA VAL A 62 -5.31 -14.91 -3.83
C VAL A 62 -6.09 -16.22 -4.01
N LYS A 63 -5.81 -16.98 -5.07
CA LYS A 63 -6.47 -18.27 -5.32
C LYS A 63 -6.20 -19.28 -4.19
N LYS A 64 -4.95 -19.41 -3.76
CA LYS A 64 -4.57 -20.30 -2.65
C LYS A 64 -5.20 -19.87 -1.32
N ILE A 65 -5.17 -18.57 -1.00
CA ILE A 65 -5.78 -18.01 0.23
C ILE A 65 -7.28 -18.26 0.22
N SER A 66 -7.95 -18.11 -0.93
CA SER A 66 -9.38 -18.40 -1.06
C SER A 66 -9.67 -19.86 -0.72
N SER A 67 -8.90 -20.81 -1.26
CA SER A 67 -9.04 -22.23 -0.92
C SER A 67 -8.75 -22.54 0.56
N VAL A 68 -7.76 -21.87 1.17
CA VAL A 68 -7.49 -21.95 2.60
C VAL A 68 -8.72 -21.45 3.38
N LYS A 69 -9.22 -20.26 3.05
CA LYS A 69 -10.39 -19.67 3.70
C LYS A 69 -11.60 -20.58 3.59
N ASP A 70 -11.94 -21.10 2.42
CA ASP A 70 -13.07 -22.01 2.23
C ASP A 70 -12.94 -23.26 3.12
N SER A 71 -11.72 -23.83 3.19
CA SER A 71 -11.44 -25.01 4.00
C SER A 71 -11.58 -24.72 5.50
N TYR A 72 -11.07 -23.58 5.97
CA TYR A 72 -11.13 -23.21 7.39
C TYR A 72 -12.51 -22.69 7.80
N ASP A 73 -13.26 -22.03 6.92
CA ASP A 73 -14.65 -21.63 7.18
C ASP A 73 -15.53 -22.87 7.43
N GLN A 74 -15.34 -23.93 6.64
CA GLN A 74 -16.01 -25.23 6.86
C GLN A 74 -15.64 -25.86 8.21
N LYS A 75 -14.36 -25.82 8.58
CA LYS A 75 -13.89 -26.34 9.87
C LYS A 75 -14.41 -25.51 11.04
N LEU A 76 -14.36 -24.18 10.94
CA LEU A 76 -14.84 -23.25 11.96
C LEU A 76 -16.35 -23.35 12.20
N ALA A 77 -17.12 -23.67 11.15
CA ALA A 77 -18.55 -23.91 11.25
C ALA A 77 -18.88 -25.16 12.09
N GLN A 78 -18.00 -26.18 12.07
CA GLN A 78 -18.16 -27.45 12.78
C GLN A 78 -17.41 -27.49 14.12
N ALA A 79 -16.46 -26.59 14.32
CA ALA A 79 -15.57 -26.61 15.48
C ALA A 79 -16.24 -26.07 16.77
N PRO A 80 -15.95 -26.68 17.93
CA PRO A 80 -16.34 -26.13 19.22
C PRO A 80 -15.64 -24.79 19.49
N ALA A 81 -16.27 -23.92 20.30
CA ALA A 81 -15.77 -22.57 20.57
C ALA A 81 -14.30 -22.54 21.08
N ALA A 82 -13.91 -23.54 21.87
CA ALA A 82 -12.55 -23.67 22.40
C ALA A 82 -11.49 -23.89 21.30
N GLU A 83 -11.88 -24.45 20.15
CA GLU A 83 -10.97 -24.76 19.04
C GLU A 83 -10.95 -23.64 17.99
N LYS A 84 -11.95 -22.75 17.97
CA LYS A 84 -12.07 -21.69 16.96
C LYS A 84 -10.86 -20.76 16.90
N ASN A 85 -10.28 -20.39 18.04
CA ASN A 85 -9.10 -19.53 18.06
C ASN A 85 -7.90 -20.21 17.39
N ARG A 86 -7.67 -21.49 17.73
CA ARG A 86 -6.61 -22.29 17.14
C ARG A 86 -6.79 -22.43 15.63
N LEU A 87 -8.01 -22.72 15.16
CA LEU A 87 -8.30 -22.82 13.73
C LEU A 87 -8.07 -21.48 13.00
N ALA A 88 -8.39 -20.36 13.63
CA ALA A 88 -8.12 -19.03 13.07
C ALA A 88 -6.60 -18.80 12.93
N ASP A 89 -5.83 -19.09 13.99
CA ASP A 89 -4.36 -18.97 13.97
C ASP A 89 -3.73 -19.85 12.87
N GLU A 90 -4.24 -21.07 12.71
CA GLU A 90 -3.82 -22.00 11.66
C GLU A 90 -4.17 -21.48 10.26
N ALA A 91 -5.37 -20.91 10.08
CA ALA A 91 -5.79 -20.30 8.82
C ALA A 91 -4.89 -19.11 8.45
N ASP A 92 -4.57 -18.26 9.42
CA ASP A 92 -3.67 -17.11 9.24
C ASP A 92 -2.24 -17.55 8.90
N ALA A 93 -1.74 -18.62 9.50
CA ALA A 93 -0.45 -19.20 9.16
C ALA A 93 -0.46 -19.77 7.74
N ALA A 94 -1.52 -20.49 7.37
CA ALA A 94 -1.69 -21.06 6.03
C ALA A 94 -1.81 -19.98 4.95
N ALA A 95 -2.53 -18.88 5.23
CA ALA A 95 -2.63 -17.74 4.33
C ALA A 95 -1.27 -17.06 4.13
N LYS A 96 -0.51 -16.79 5.20
CA LYS A 96 0.84 -16.24 5.11
C LYS A 96 1.77 -17.14 4.28
N LYS A 97 1.70 -18.46 4.49
CA LYS A 97 2.46 -19.44 3.70
C LYS A 97 2.06 -19.43 2.23
N ALA A 98 0.77 -19.32 1.93
CA ALA A 98 0.30 -19.23 0.55
C ALA A 98 0.89 -18.01 -0.18
N ILE A 99 1.11 -16.89 0.51
CA ILE A 99 1.77 -15.70 -0.03
C ILE A 99 3.26 -15.95 -0.24
N THR A 100 3.97 -16.40 0.79
CA THR A 100 5.43 -16.57 0.75
C THR A 100 5.88 -17.66 -0.22
N GLU A 101 5.08 -18.70 -0.42
CA GLU A 101 5.29 -19.72 -1.45
C GLU A 101 5.26 -19.17 -2.88
N GLN A 102 4.65 -18.01 -3.12
CA GLN A 102 4.66 -17.36 -4.43
C GLN A 102 5.85 -16.41 -4.61
N GLY A 103 6.79 -16.36 -3.65
CA GLY A 103 7.90 -15.42 -3.66
C GLY A 103 7.46 -13.97 -3.37
N LEU A 104 6.35 -13.82 -2.65
CA LEU A 104 5.84 -12.54 -2.16
C LEU A 104 6.03 -12.43 -0.66
N SER A 105 6.39 -11.26 -0.19
CA SER A 105 6.23 -10.90 1.22
C SER A 105 4.76 -10.56 1.50
N VAL A 106 4.31 -10.73 2.75
CA VAL A 106 2.95 -10.34 3.15
C VAL A 106 2.71 -8.84 2.87
N GLU A 107 3.71 -8.00 3.14
CA GLU A 107 3.64 -6.56 2.85
C GLU A 107 3.53 -6.26 1.35
N GLU A 108 4.27 -6.98 0.49
CA GLU A 108 4.18 -6.83 -0.96
C GLU A 108 2.80 -7.22 -1.48
N TYR A 109 2.26 -8.34 -0.99
CA TYR A 109 0.91 -8.77 -1.32
C TYR A 109 -0.13 -7.71 -0.95
N THR A 110 -0.09 -7.21 0.29
CA THR A 110 -1.01 -6.16 0.75
C THR A 110 -0.87 -4.90 -0.08
N THR A 111 0.36 -4.45 -0.34
CA THR A 111 0.63 -3.26 -1.17
C THR A 111 0.05 -3.41 -2.57
N ILE A 112 0.19 -4.58 -3.20
CA ILE A 112 -0.36 -4.84 -4.54
C ILE A 112 -1.89 -4.78 -4.51
N LEU A 113 -2.53 -5.29 -3.46
CA LEU A 113 -3.99 -5.20 -3.30
C LEU A 113 -4.46 -3.77 -3.05
N GLU A 114 -3.74 -2.98 -2.26
CA GLU A 114 -4.03 -1.56 -2.03
C GLU A 114 -3.90 -0.73 -3.32
N VAL A 115 -2.86 -1.00 -4.10
CA VAL A 115 -2.70 -0.39 -5.42
C VAL A 115 -3.82 -0.84 -6.36
N ALA A 116 -4.20 -2.12 -6.38
CA ALA A 116 -5.33 -2.61 -7.18
C ALA A 116 -6.68 -1.98 -6.77
N GLN A 117 -6.84 -1.49 -5.54
CA GLN A 117 -8.05 -0.78 -5.13
C GLN A 117 -8.10 0.66 -5.66
N SER A 118 -6.95 1.30 -5.84
CA SER A 118 -6.83 2.69 -6.30
C SER A 118 -6.55 2.84 -7.79
N ASP A 119 -5.88 1.87 -8.41
CA ASP A 119 -5.53 1.83 -9.83
C ASP A 119 -6.33 0.73 -10.54
N THR A 120 -7.27 1.16 -11.39
CA THR A 120 -8.12 0.26 -12.17
C THR A 120 -7.34 -0.60 -13.17
N THR A 121 -6.21 -0.11 -13.68
CA THR A 121 -5.35 -0.86 -14.61
C THR A 121 -4.71 -2.05 -13.91
N VAL A 122 -4.20 -1.83 -12.70
CA VAL A 122 -3.63 -2.89 -11.86
C VAL A 122 -4.72 -3.89 -11.47
N ARG A 123 -5.91 -3.39 -11.09
CA ARG A 123 -7.07 -4.23 -10.80
C ARG A 123 -7.44 -5.15 -11.96
N ASP A 124 -7.58 -4.59 -13.16
CA ASP A 124 -7.99 -5.35 -14.34
C ASP A 124 -6.93 -6.39 -14.69
N LYS A 125 -5.65 -6.03 -14.63
CA LYS A 125 -4.53 -6.98 -14.81
C LYS A 125 -4.58 -8.12 -13.80
N LEU A 126 -4.92 -7.85 -12.54
CA LEU A 126 -5.06 -8.86 -11.50
C LEU A 126 -6.26 -9.77 -11.77
N ILE A 127 -7.43 -9.20 -12.09
CA ILE A 127 -8.65 -9.95 -12.42
C ILE A 127 -8.45 -10.85 -13.64
N GLN A 128 -7.77 -10.37 -14.69
CA GLN A 128 -7.49 -11.19 -15.88
C GLN A 128 -6.65 -12.44 -15.55
N ARG A 129 -5.80 -12.39 -14.52
CA ARG A 129 -4.99 -13.52 -14.06
C ARG A 129 -5.74 -14.47 -13.12
N LEU A 130 -6.87 -14.03 -12.57
CA LEU A 130 -7.74 -14.84 -11.70
C LEU A 130 -8.75 -15.67 -12.49
N LYS A 131 -9.02 -15.31 -13.75
CA LYS A 131 -9.85 -16.10 -14.68
C LYS A 131 -9.15 -17.41 -15.04
#